data_AF-A0AAV3GNL8-F1
#
_entry.id   AF-A0AAV3GNL8-F1
#
_cell.length_a   1.000
_cell.length_b   1.000
_cell.length_c   1.000
_cell.angle_alpha   90.00
_cell.angle_beta   90.00
_cell.angle_gamma   90.00
#
_symmetry.space_group_name_H-M   'P 1'
#
loop_
_entity.id
_entity.type
_entity.pdbx_description
1 polymer ?
#
loop_
_entity_poly.entity_id
_entity_poly.type
_entity_poly.pdbx_seq_one_letter_code
_entity_poly.pdbx_strand_id
1 'polypeptide(L)'
;MKIIEEFIDSLFSGVVETSETKQLKADLLANAEDRYEDLLSQGKSENEAIGTIISEFGTIDELMEELNLENKQVDETNDLMNGLPEISVEEGLDYLAVQRKGAIQIGLGVVAIMVGVGLLVGMRGVLSNGLGLVCLFIGVAIGVPLFIVAGNRFVAMDKQLGQRLIPTKLKKEVAQREQSFQRSFIFCMAAGVVFCILGLIPVVVFSSGLHLMMRRSMHQMMGGQYYNGTMGISWLFFLVSVGVFLFIFGGVIKGSFNKLLNETYFYSEHVGHPEYAPQQTKTEEGPVGNPVGAIIASVYWPLVVALYLFISFVLGDWRFSWLIFMFAGIFYNTIQAFLHKH
;
A
#
# COMPACT_ATOMS: atom_id res chain seq x y z
N MET A 1 9.56 -29.14 36.28
CA MET A 1 9.52 -29.73 34.90
C MET A 1 8.95 -28.78 33.85
N LYS A 2 7.64 -28.43 33.86
CA LYS A 2 7.02 -27.53 32.84
C LYS A 2 7.74 -26.20 32.60
N ILE A 3 8.33 -25.62 33.65
CA ILE A 3 9.05 -24.34 33.57
C ILE A 3 10.33 -24.45 32.72
N ILE A 4 11.01 -25.61 32.75
CA ILE A 4 12.23 -25.85 31.96
C ILE A 4 11.87 -26.03 30.49
N GLU A 5 10.79 -26.76 30.21
CA GLU A 5 10.23 -26.93 28.86
C GLU A 5 9.81 -25.58 28.26
N GLU A 6 9.07 -24.76 29.00
CA GLU A 6 8.68 -23.40 28.56
C GLU A 6 9.89 -22.48 28.33
N PHE A 7 10.94 -22.60 29.14
CA PHE A 7 12.18 -21.85 28.94
C PHE A 7 12.91 -22.28 27.66
N ILE A 8 13.10 -23.58 27.44
CA ILE A 8 13.73 -24.10 26.21
C ILE A 8 12.88 -23.71 24.99
N ASP A 9 11.56 -23.80 25.06
CA ASP A 9 10.66 -23.32 23.99
C ASP A 9 10.87 -21.84 23.67
N SER A 10 11.07 -21.01 24.70
CA SER A 10 11.34 -19.58 24.51
C SER A 10 12.68 -19.30 23.84
N LEU A 11 13.71 -20.12 24.09
CA LEU A 11 15.01 -20.01 23.43
C LEU A 11 14.90 -20.27 21.92
N PHE A 12 14.01 -21.17 21.49
CA PHE A 12 13.78 -21.48 20.08
C PHE A 12 12.69 -20.61 19.41
N SER A 13 12.15 -19.59 20.08
CA SER A 13 10.99 -18.80 19.62
C SER A 13 11.19 -17.93 18.36
N GLY A 14 12.38 -17.97 17.74
CA GLY A 14 12.68 -17.34 16.46
C GLY A 14 13.53 -18.20 15.53
N VAL A 15 13.72 -19.48 15.85
CA VAL A 15 14.59 -20.41 15.10
C VAL A 15 13.75 -21.22 14.10
N VAL A 16 14.24 -21.39 12.88
CA VAL A 16 13.57 -22.22 11.86
C VAL A 16 13.46 -23.66 12.34
N GLU A 17 12.24 -24.19 12.35
CA GLU A 17 11.95 -25.56 12.79
C GLU A 17 12.38 -26.58 11.71
N THR A 18 13.51 -27.25 11.95
CA THR A 18 14.13 -28.26 11.08
C THR A 18 14.29 -29.58 11.84
N SER A 19 14.61 -30.67 11.13
CA SER A 19 14.88 -31.94 11.81
C SER A 19 16.07 -31.86 12.77
N GLU A 20 17.10 -31.06 12.42
CA GLU A 20 18.28 -30.86 13.26
C GLU A 20 17.97 -29.98 14.48
N THR A 21 17.21 -28.88 14.33
CA THR A 21 16.81 -28.03 15.48
C THR A 21 15.81 -28.71 16.40
N LYS A 22 14.94 -29.58 15.87
CA LYS A 22 14.09 -30.45 16.69
C LYS A 22 14.89 -31.46 17.51
N GLN A 23 15.91 -32.07 16.90
CA GLN A 23 16.81 -32.98 17.62
C GLN A 23 17.59 -32.22 18.68
N LEU A 24 18.16 -31.06 18.35
CA LEU A 24 18.88 -30.23 19.31
C LEU A 24 18.00 -29.82 20.49
N LYS A 25 16.77 -29.38 20.22
CA LYS A 25 15.79 -29.05 21.25
C LYS A 25 15.48 -30.25 22.15
N ALA A 26 15.32 -31.45 21.58
CA ALA A 26 15.09 -32.67 22.33
C ALA A 26 16.31 -33.08 23.18
N ASP A 27 17.52 -32.94 22.64
CA ASP A 27 18.77 -33.25 23.33
C ASP A 27 19.03 -32.28 24.50
N LEU A 28 18.77 -30.98 24.31
CA LEU A 28 18.87 -29.97 25.35
C LEU A 28 17.85 -30.20 26.47
N LEU A 29 16.62 -30.58 26.11
CA LEU A 29 15.57 -30.89 27.07
C LEU A 29 15.92 -32.13 27.89
N ALA A 30 16.41 -33.20 27.26
CA ALA A 30 16.86 -34.40 27.96
C ALA A 30 18.03 -34.10 28.93
N ASN A 31 19.01 -33.29 28.51
CA ASN A 31 20.14 -32.92 29.35
C ASN A 31 19.70 -32.04 30.55
N ALA A 32 18.78 -31.10 30.31
CA ALA A 32 18.22 -30.28 31.37
C ALA A 32 17.41 -31.10 32.39
N GLU A 33 16.68 -32.13 31.94
CA GLU A 33 15.95 -33.07 32.80
C GLU A 33 16.91 -33.89 33.68
N ASP A 34 17.95 -34.46 33.08
CA ASP A 34 18.97 -35.22 33.82
C ASP A 34 19.65 -34.36 34.89
N ARG A 35 20.01 -33.11 34.53
CA ARG A 35 20.59 -32.15 35.48
C ARG A 35 19.63 -31.73 36.59
N TYR A 36 18.35 -31.60 36.27
CA TYR A 36 17.33 -31.26 37.25
C TYR A 36 17.19 -32.36 38.32
N GLU A 37 17.13 -33.62 37.89
CA GLU A 37 17.06 -34.77 38.80
C GLU A 37 18.32 -34.92 39.66
N ASP A 38 19.51 -34.69 39.08
CA ASP A 38 20.77 -34.69 39.80
C ASP A 38 20.80 -33.63 40.92
N LEU A 39 20.32 -32.41 40.65
CA LEU A 39 20.30 -31.32 41.63
C LEU A 39 19.31 -31.60 42.77
N LEU A 40 18.17 -32.24 42.47
CA LEU A 40 17.23 -32.71 43.48
C LEU A 40 17.83 -33.82 44.35
N SER A 41 18.57 -34.76 43.75
CA SER A 41 19.25 -35.84 44.48
C SER A 41 20.32 -35.33 45.46
N GLN A 42 20.91 -34.17 45.16
CA GLN A 42 21.88 -33.46 46.01
C GLN A 42 21.20 -32.65 47.14
N GLY A 43 19.88 -32.68 47.23
CA GLY A 43 19.10 -32.00 48.27
C GLY A 43 18.80 -30.53 47.99
N LYS A 44 18.98 -30.05 46.75
CA LYS A 44 18.57 -28.69 46.37
C LYS A 44 17.05 -28.57 46.25
N SER A 45 16.55 -27.36 46.45
CA SER A 45 15.13 -27.07 46.21
C SER A 45 14.83 -26.98 44.71
N GLU A 46 13.60 -27.33 44.30
CA GLU A 46 13.12 -27.27 42.92
C GLU A 46 13.39 -25.89 42.26
N ASN A 47 13.16 -24.79 43.00
CA ASN A 47 13.40 -23.44 42.48
C ASN A 47 14.89 -23.10 42.30
N GLU A 48 15.76 -23.66 43.15
CA GLU A 48 17.21 -23.48 43.03
C GLU A 48 17.78 -24.31 41.86
N ALA A 49 17.26 -25.52 41.65
CA ALA A 49 17.63 -26.37 40.53
C ALA A 49 17.28 -25.70 39.19
N ILE A 50 16.05 -25.17 39.06
CA ILE A 50 15.59 -24.45 37.87
C ILE A 50 16.45 -23.20 37.61
N GLY A 51 16.73 -22.40 38.64
CA GLY A 51 17.57 -21.20 38.49
C GLY A 51 19.01 -21.50 38.07
N THR A 52 19.57 -22.63 38.54
CA THR A 52 20.91 -23.08 38.15
C THR A 52 20.94 -23.48 36.68
N ILE A 53 19.96 -24.28 36.24
CA ILE A 53 19.82 -24.74 34.86
C ILE A 53 19.68 -23.56 33.89
N ILE A 54 18.82 -22.58 34.20
CA ILE A 54 18.64 -21.38 33.37
C ILE A 54 19.93 -20.57 33.25
N SER A 55 20.80 -20.57 34.28
CA SER A 55 22.08 -19.86 34.23
C SER A 55 23.19 -20.61 33.48
N GLU A 56 23.09 -21.94 33.39
CA GLU A 56 24.05 -22.77 32.64
C GLU A 56 23.76 -22.75 31.14
N PHE A 57 22.48 -22.67 30.76
CA PHE A 57 22.09 -22.46 29.37
C PHE A 57 22.26 -20.98 29.02
N GLY A 58 23.28 -20.67 28.22
CA GLY A 58 23.51 -19.34 27.64
C GLY A 58 22.41 -18.93 26.66
N THR A 59 22.71 -17.95 25.80
CA THR A 59 21.75 -17.55 24.75
C THR A 59 21.69 -18.58 23.62
N ILE A 60 20.54 -18.68 22.94
CA ILE A 60 20.38 -19.58 21.78
C ILE A 60 21.41 -19.26 20.68
N ASP A 61 21.80 -17.99 20.56
CA ASP A 61 22.77 -17.52 19.57
C ASP A 61 24.16 -18.15 19.80
N GLU A 62 24.61 -18.27 21.06
CA GLU A 62 25.89 -18.92 21.42
C GLU A 62 25.85 -20.44 21.13
N LEU A 63 24.72 -21.10 21.40
CA LEU A 63 24.52 -22.53 21.13
C LEU A 63 24.48 -22.83 19.62
N MET A 64 23.90 -21.92 18.82
CA MET A 64 23.82 -22.04 17.37
C MET A 64 25.18 -21.79 16.68
N GLU A 65 25.99 -20.89 17.24
CA GLU A 65 27.36 -20.60 16.79
C GLU A 65 28.28 -21.81 17.01
N GLU A 66 28.19 -22.48 18.17
CA GLU A 66 28.99 -23.68 18.49
C GLU A 66 28.68 -24.86 17.55
N LEU A 67 27.45 -24.94 17.04
CA LEU A 67 26.98 -26.00 16.14
C LEU A 67 27.14 -25.68 14.64
N ASN A 68 27.73 -24.54 14.27
CA ASN A 68 27.87 -24.07 12.87
C ASN A 68 26.52 -23.97 12.10
N LEU A 69 25.40 -23.78 12.81
CA LEU A 69 24.06 -23.79 12.21
C LEU A 69 23.71 -22.49 11.48
N GLU A 70 24.39 -21.37 11.77
CA GLU A 70 24.18 -20.09 11.07
C GLU A 70 24.41 -20.19 9.55
N ASN A 71 25.45 -20.89 9.10
CA ASN A 71 25.77 -21.00 7.67
C ASN A 71 24.83 -21.98 6.93
N LYS A 72 24.34 -23.02 7.61
CA LYS A 72 23.40 -23.99 7.03
C LYS A 72 21.98 -23.45 6.90
N GLN A 73 21.53 -22.59 7.82
CA GLN A 73 20.23 -21.92 7.69
C GLN A 73 20.16 -21.03 6.43
N VAL A 74 21.26 -20.38 6.08
CA VAL A 74 21.38 -19.59 4.85
C VAL A 74 21.35 -20.48 3.60
N ASP A 75 22.00 -21.65 3.63
CA ASP A 75 22.02 -22.59 2.50
C ASP A 75 20.69 -23.36 2.31
N GLU A 76 20.03 -23.81 3.37
CA GLU A 76 18.73 -24.50 3.27
C GLU A 76 17.60 -23.54 2.90
N THR A 77 17.66 -22.27 3.34
CA THR A 77 16.73 -21.24 2.84
C THR A 77 16.93 -21.04 1.34
N ASN A 78 18.17 -21.02 0.84
CA ASN A 78 18.46 -20.96 -0.58
C ASN A 78 17.99 -22.22 -1.35
N ASP A 79 18.07 -23.42 -0.76
CA ASP A 79 17.60 -24.66 -1.41
C ASP A 79 16.07 -24.85 -1.39
N LEU A 80 15.38 -24.43 -0.34
CA LEU A 80 13.92 -24.28 -0.33
C LEU A 80 13.46 -23.20 -1.32
N MET A 81 14.25 -22.13 -1.50
CA MET A 81 14.02 -21.10 -2.53
C MET A 81 14.22 -21.65 -3.95
N ASN A 82 15.27 -22.45 -4.20
CA ASN A 82 15.54 -23.05 -5.51
C ASN A 82 14.43 -23.99 -6.02
N GLY A 83 13.48 -24.40 -5.16
CA GLY A 83 12.31 -25.21 -5.52
C GLY A 83 11.05 -24.43 -5.92
N LEU A 84 11.01 -23.10 -5.75
CA LEU A 84 9.86 -22.28 -6.15
C LEU A 84 9.88 -22.03 -7.66
N PRO A 85 8.74 -22.17 -8.37
CA PRO A 85 8.70 -21.91 -9.81
C PRO A 85 9.13 -20.46 -10.09
N GLU A 86 10.22 -20.29 -10.85
CA GLU A 86 10.70 -18.98 -11.28
C GLU A 86 9.71 -18.33 -12.26
N ILE A 87 9.50 -17.01 -12.13
CA ILE A 87 8.74 -16.24 -13.10
C ILE A 87 9.51 -16.17 -14.40
N SER A 88 8.89 -16.54 -15.53
CA SER A 88 9.56 -16.37 -16.83
C SER A 88 9.71 -14.89 -17.18
N VAL A 89 10.75 -14.54 -17.94
CA VAL A 89 10.95 -13.15 -18.37
C VAL A 89 9.73 -12.65 -19.15
N GLU A 90 9.13 -13.50 -19.99
CA GLU A 90 7.92 -13.19 -20.73
C GLU A 90 6.72 -12.89 -19.82
N GLU A 91 6.53 -13.64 -18.73
CA GLU A 91 5.44 -13.43 -17.76
C GLU A 91 5.60 -12.09 -17.03
N GLY A 92 6.82 -11.75 -16.61
CA GLY A 92 7.11 -10.45 -15.98
C GLY A 92 6.91 -9.26 -16.92
N LEU A 93 7.19 -9.43 -18.22
CA LEU A 93 6.92 -8.41 -19.22
C LEU A 93 5.42 -8.30 -19.55
N ASP A 94 4.68 -9.40 -19.56
CA ASP A 94 3.22 -9.38 -19.73
C ASP A 94 2.52 -8.71 -18.54
N TYR A 95 3.03 -8.90 -17.32
CA TYR A 95 2.61 -8.14 -16.15
C TYR A 95 2.73 -6.61 -16.38
N LEU A 96 3.88 -6.14 -16.84
CA LEU A 96 4.08 -4.72 -17.16
C LEU A 96 3.13 -4.23 -18.26
N ALA A 97 2.82 -5.08 -19.25
CA ALA A 97 1.89 -4.76 -20.32
C ALA A 97 0.44 -4.66 -19.81
N VAL A 98 0.03 -5.54 -18.90
CA VAL A 98 -1.27 -5.48 -18.22
C VAL A 98 -1.36 -4.22 -17.35
N GLN A 99 -0.33 -3.90 -16.59
CA GLN A 99 -0.25 -2.67 -15.79
C GLN A 99 -0.40 -1.41 -16.64
N ARG A 100 0.30 -1.35 -17.79
CA ARG A 100 0.17 -0.25 -18.75
C ARG A 100 -1.25 -0.12 -19.32
N LYS A 101 -1.87 -1.24 -19.73
CA LYS A 101 -3.25 -1.22 -20.24
C LYS A 101 -4.25 -0.79 -19.16
N GLY A 102 -4.08 -1.29 -17.94
CA GLY A 102 -4.90 -0.91 -16.79
C GLY A 102 -4.76 0.56 -16.45
N ALA A 103 -3.55 1.11 -16.48
CA ALA A 103 -3.30 2.54 -16.26
C ALA A 103 -4.07 3.43 -17.25
N ILE A 104 -4.13 3.03 -18.54
CA ILE A 104 -4.92 3.74 -19.56
C ILE A 104 -6.42 3.62 -19.27
N GLN A 105 -6.91 2.43 -18.91
CA GLN A 105 -8.33 2.22 -18.58
C GLN A 105 -8.76 3.04 -17.36
N ILE A 106 -7.95 3.05 -16.30
CA ILE A 106 -8.19 3.84 -15.09
C ILE A 106 -8.12 5.34 -15.43
N GLY A 107 -7.08 5.78 -16.15
CA GLY A 107 -6.96 7.17 -16.57
C GLY A 107 -8.18 7.64 -17.38
N LEU A 108 -8.61 6.87 -18.38
CA LEU A 108 -9.79 7.19 -19.19
C LEU A 108 -11.09 7.22 -18.36
N GLY A 109 -11.23 6.32 -17.40
CA GLY A 109 -12.39 6.31 -16.49
C GLY A 109 -12.45 7.57 -15.63
N VAL A 110 -11.32 8.01 -15.09
CA VAL A 110 -11.25 9.26 -14.32
C VAL A 110 -11.52 10.48 -15.21
N VAL A 111 -10.96 10.52 -16.42
CA VAL A 111 -11.25 11.59 -17.39
C VAL A 111 -12.74 11.67 -17.71
N ALA A 112 -13.40 10.55 -18.00
CA ALA A 112 -14.83 10.52 -18.30
C ALA A 112 -15.69 11.09 -17.16
N ILE A 113 -15.36 10.74 -15.91
CA ILE A 113 -16.06 11.24 -14.72
C ILE A 113 -15.78 12.74 -14.53
N MET A 114 -14.51 13.18 -14.62
CA MET A 114 -14.15 14.59 -14.46
C MET A 114 -14.77 15.49 -15.52
N VAL A 115 -14.83 15.01 -16.78
CA VAL A 115 -15.55 15.68 -17.86
C VAL A 115 -17.04 15.76 -17.55
N GLY A 116 -17.65 14.67 -17.05
CA GLY A 116 -19.04 14.65 -16.61
C GLY A 116 -19.33 15.68 -15.51
N VAL A 117 -18.43 15.80 -14.51
CA VAL A 117 -18.50 16.84 -13.46
C VAL A 117 -18.32 18.24 -14.06
N GLY A 118 -17.36 18.43 -14.96
CA GLY A 118 -17.14 19.69 -15.66
C GLY A 118 -18.39 20.16 -16.40
N LEU A 119 -19.06 19.25 -17.12
CA LEU A 119 -20.33 19.52 -17.80
C LEU A 119 -21.45 19.82 -16.80
N LEU A 120 -21.59 19.04 -15.73
CA LEU A 120 -22.58 19.31 -14.67
C LEU A 120 -22.45 20.73 -14.13
N VAL A 121 -21.23 21.19 -13.86
CA VAL A 121 -20.99 22.52 -13.27
C VAL A 121 -21.16 23.64 -14.29
N GLY A 122 -20.69 23.45 -15.53
CA GLY A 122 -20.73 24.48 -16.57
C GLY A 122 -22.09 24.69 -17.19
N MET A 123 -22.81 23.59 -17.39
CA MET A 123 -24.11 23.61 -18.04
C MET A 123 -25.22 24.14 -17.14
N ARG A 124 -24.95 24.43 -15.85
CA ARG A 124 -25.91 25.12 -14.96
C ARG A 124 -26.46 26.43 -15.53
N GLY A 125 -25.75 27.07 -16.45
CA GLY A 125 -26.21 28.28 -17.14
C GLY A 125 -26.87 28.07 -18.51
N VAL A 126 -26.83 26.86 -19.07
CA VAL A 126 -27.23 26.58 -20.47
C VAL A 126 -28.34 25.55 -20.56
N LEU A 127 -28.34 24.53 -19.69
CA LEU A 127 -29.26 23.40 -19.69
C LEU A 127 -29.88 23.24 -18.31
N SER A 128 -31.06 22.61 -18.24
CA SER A 128 -31.72 22.36 -16.95
C SER A 128 -30.82 21.54 -16.03
N ASN A 129 -30.93 21.76 -14.71
CA ASN A 129 -30.13 21.05 -13.71
C ASN A 129 -30.13 19.51 -13.88
N GLY A 130 -31.21 18.96 -14.47
CA GLY A 130 -31.33 17.54 -14.77
C GLY A 130 -30.35 17.02 -15.83
N LEU A 131 -30.03 17.80 -16.88
CA LEU A 131 -29.19 17.26 -17.96
C LEU A 131 -27.71 17.19 -17.60
N GLY A 132 -27.21 18.14 -16.80
CA GLY A 132 -25.85 18.06 -16.28
C GLY A 132 -25.63 16.80 -15.42
N LEU A 133 -26.68 16.39 -14.68
CA LEU A 133 -26.66 15.17 -13.88
C LEU A 133 -26.62 13.91 -14.77
N VAL A 134 -27.32 13.93 -15.91
CA VAL A 134 -27.24 12.86 -16.92
C VAL A 134 -25.81 12.73 -17.47
N CYS A 135 -25.14 13.85 -17.79
CA CYS A 135 -23.74 13.81 -18.23
C CYS A 135 -22.79 13.22 -17.18
N LEU A 136 -22.97 13.54 -15.90
CA LEU A 136 -22.21 12.93 -14.81
C LEU A 136 -22.46 11.42 -14.75
N PHE A 137 -23.72 10.98 -14.78
CA PHE A 137 -24.05 9.56 -14.73
C PHE A 137 -23.52 8.79 -15.94
N ILE A 138 -23.49 9.38 -17.13
CA ILE A 138 -22.83 8.80 -18.30
C ILE A 138 -21.33 8.64 -18.04
N GLY A 139 -20.67 9.68 -17.51
CA GLY A 139 -19.25 9.60 -17.13
C GLY A 139 -18.96 8.47 -16.14
N VAL A 140 -19.81 8.32 -15.11
CA VAL A 140 -19.72 7.23 -14.12
C VAL A 140 -20.00 5.87 -14.76
N ALA A 141 -21.02 5.76 -15.62
CA ALA A 141 -21.37 4.54 -16.33
C ALA A 141 -20.27 4.06 -17.29
N ILE A 142 -19.40 4.96 -17.75
CA ILE A 142 -18.19 4.63 -18.53
C ILE A 142 -17.02 4.31 -17.59
N GLY A 143 -16.78 5.13 -16.56
CA GLY A 143 -15.61 5.03 -15.69
C GLY A 143 -15.60 3.79 -14.80
N VAL A 144 -16.73 3.47 -14.16
CA VAL A 144 -16.80 2.34 -13.22
C VAL A 144 -16.50 0.99 -13.91
N PRO A 145 -17.09 0.65 -15.07
CA PRO A 145 -16.71 -0.57 -15.78
C PRO A 145 -15.23 -0.63 -16.17
N LEU A 146 -14.61 0.49 -16.54
CA LEU A 146 -13.18 0.54 -16.84
C LEU A 146 -12.33 0.22 -15.60
N PHE A 147 -12.70 0.75 -14.43
CA PHE A 147 -12.04 0.43 -13.17
C PHE A 147 -12.19 -1.04 -12.78
N ILE A 148 -13.38 -1.60 -12.94
CA ILE A 148 -13.65 -3.02 -12.63
C ILE A 148 -12.79 -3.92 -13.53
N VAL A 149 -12.75 -3.66 -14.84
CA VAL A 149 -11.96 -4.46 -15.78
C VAL A 149 -10.46 -4.33 -15.51
N ALA A 150 -9.96 -3.12 -15.23
CA ALA A 150 -8.55 -2.92 -14.90
C ALA A 150 -8.17 -3.59 -13.58
N GLY A 151 -8.97 -3.39 -12.53
CA GLY A 151 -8.75 -3.96 -11.20
C GLY A 151 -8.76 -5.49 -11.23
N ASN A 152 -9.75 -6.11 -11.86
CA ASN A 152 -9.80 -7.57 -11.94
C ASN A 152 -8.61 -8.17 -12.72
N ARG A 153 -8.10 -7.46 -13.74
CA ARG A 153 -6.88 -7.87 -14.46
C ARG A 153 -5.63 -7.77 -13.58
N PHE A 154 -5.52 -6.73 -12.76
CA PHE A 154 -4.43 -6.60 -11.80
C PHE A 154 -4.45 -7.76 -10.80
N VAL A 155 -5.60 -8.03 -10.20
CA VAL A 155 -5.77 -9.14 -9.24
C VAL A 155 -5.47 -10.51 -9.88
N ALA A 156 -5.99 -10.76 -11.09
CA ALA A 156 -5.76 -12.03 -11.77
C ALA A 156 -4.26 -12.26 -12.06
N MET A 157 -3.57 -11.22 -12.54
CA MET A 157 -2.14 -11.30 -12.85
C MET A 157 -1.30 -11.41 -11.57
N ASP A 158 -1.65 -10.65 -10.53
CA ASP A 158 -0.98 -10.70 -9.23
C ASP A 158 -1.10 -12.09 -8.59
N LYS A 159 -2.26 -12.75 -8.70
CA LYS A 159 -2.47 -14.14 -8.25
C LYS A 159 -1.70 -15.16 -9.09
N GLN A 160 -1.52 -14.94 -10.39
CA GLN A 160 -0.75 -15.85 -11.25
C GLN A 160 0.75 -15.82 -10.95
N LEU A 161 1.26 -14.65 -10.59
CA LEU A 161 2.68 -14.43 -10.28
C LEU A 161 2.99 -14.59 -8.79
N GLY A 162 1.97 -14.58 -7.93
CA GLY A 162 2.11 -14.71 -6.48
C GLY A 162 2.90 -15.95 -6.07
N GLN A 163 3.77 -15.80 -5.08
CA GLN A 163 4.60 -16.86 -4.50
C GLN A 163 5.71 -17.39 -5.42
N ARG A 164 6.11 -16.61 -6.44
CA ARG A 164 7.20 -16.98 -7.35
C ARG A 164 8.42 -16.07 -7.22
N LEU A 165 9.58 -16.64 -7.53
CA LEU A 165 10.87 -15.92 -7.53
C LEU A 165 11.01 -15.03 -8.76
N ILE A 166 11.55 -13.82 -8.56
CA ILE A 166 11.86 -12.89 -9.65
C ILE A 166 13.32 -13.12 -10.07
N PRO A 167 13.58 -13.71 -11.25
CA PRO A 167 14.95 -14.03 -11.65
C PRO A 167 15.77 -12.76 -11.94
N THR A 168 17.08 -12.84 -11.69
CA THR A 168 18.02 -11.74 -11.93
C THR A 168 18.04 -11.28 -13.41
N LYS A 169 17.71 -12.18 -14.34
CA LYS A 169 17.54 -11.86 -15.77
C LYS A 169 16.37 -10.90 -16.01
N LEU A 170 15.22 -11.16 -15.37
CA LEU A 170 14.05 -10.28 -15.43
C LEU A 170 14.37 -8.92 -14.80
N LYS A 171 15.03 -8.87 -13.64
CA LYS A 171 15.44 -7.60 -13.01
C LYS A 171 16.32 -6.74 -13.92
N LYS A 172 17.29 -7.35 -14.62
CA LYS A 172 18.13 -6.63 -15.59
C LYS A 172 17.32 -6.04 -16.74
N GLU A 173 16.40 -6.81 -17.32
CA GLU A 173 15.58 -6.31 -18.44
C GLU A 173 14.58 -5.24 -17.99
N VAL A 174 13.97 -5.43 -16.82
CA VAL A 174 13.04 -4.47 -16.20
C VAL A 174 13.77 -3.17 -15.87
N ALA A 175 15.00 -3.22 -15.32
CA ALA A 175 15.81 -2.04 -15.02
C ALA A 175 16.16 -1.25 -16.29
N GLN A 176 16.49 -1.95 -17.38
CA GLN A 176 16.75 -1.31 -18.68
C GLN A 176 15.50 -0.60 -19.21
N ARG A 177 14.32 -1.25 -19.12
CA ARG A 177 13.04 -0.63 -19.54
C ARG A 177 12.65 0.53 -18.64
N GLU A 178 12.87 0.41 -17.34
CA GLU A 178 12.62 1.47 -16.37
C GLU A 178 13.46 2.71 -16.70
N GLN A 179 14.77 2.55 -16.98
CA GLN A 179 15.64 3.65 -17.35
C GLN A 179 15.14 4.41 -18.59
N SER A 180 14.61 3.69 -19.59
CA SER A 180 13.98 4.30 -20.77
C SER A 180 12.67 5.04 -20.42
N PHE A 181 11.90 4.49 -19.47
CA PHE A 181 10.64 5.07 -19.01
C PHE A 181 10.84 6.27 -18.07
N GLN A 182 11.95 6.37 -17.33
CA GLN A 182 12.21 7.48 -16.40
C GLN A 182 12.02 8.86 -17.04
N ARG A 183 12.49 9.04 -18.28
CA ARG A 183 12.29 10.30 -19.01
C ARG A 183 10.80 10.57 -19.30
N SER A 184 10.07 9.53 -19.71
CA SER A 184 8.64 9.62 -19.96
C SER A 184 7.83 9.85 -18.68
N PHE A 185 8.26 9.26 -17.56
CA PHE A 185 7.67 9.45 -16.24
C PHE A 185 7.81 10.91 -15.80
N ILE A 186 9.02 11.45 -15.81
CA ILE A 186 9.28 12.86 -15.47
C ILE A 186 8.46 13.79 -16.37
N PHE A 187 8.43 13.52 -17.68
CA PHE A 187 7.62 14.30 -18.61
C PHE A 187 6.12 14.24 -18.28
N CYS A 188 5.57 13.07 -17.98
CA CYS A 188 4.16 12.92 -17.59
C CYS A 188 3.86 13.68 -16.30
N MET A 189 4.73 13.58 -15.28
CA MET A 189 4.56 14.31 -14.02
C MET A 189 4.62 15.83 -14.24
N ALA A 190 5.64 16.31 -14.96
CA ALA A 190 5.80 17.74 -15.24
C ALA A 190 4.62 18.29 -16.07
N ALA A 191 4.24 17.59 -17.14
CA ALA A 191 3.11 17.98 -17.98
C ALA A 191 1.79 17.96 -17.18
N GLY A 192 1.59 16.97 -16.31
CA GLY A 192 0.42 16.90 -15.43
C GLY A 192 0.31 18.11 -14.49
N VAL A 193 1.42 18.49 -13.86
CA VAL A 193 1.49 19.71 -13.02
C VAL A 193 1.19 20.96 -13.83
N VAL A 194 1.74 21.08 -15.04
CA VAL A 194 1.48 22.21 -15.93
C VAL A 194 -0.01 22.31 -16.30
N PHE A 195 -0.67 21.20 -16.66
CA PHE A 195 -2.12 21.21 -16.94
C PHE A 195 -2.96 21.61 -15.73
N CYS A 196 -2.57 21.19 -14.52
CA CYS A 196 -3.24 21.61 -13.29
C CYS A 196 -3.10 23.13 -13.04
N ILE A 197 -1.91 23.69 -13.22
CA ILE A 197 -1.65 25.12 -13.07
C ILE A 197 -2.38 25.93 -14.14
N LEU A 198 -2.30 25.50 -15.41
CA LEU A 198 -3.03 26.12 -16.51
C LEU A 198 -4.55 26.04 -16.31
N GLY A 199 -5.05 25.02 -15.61
CA GLY A 199 -6.45 24.88 -15.21
C GLY A 199 -6.98 26.04 -14.38
N LEU A 200 -6.12 26.74 -13.62
CA LEU A 200 -6.50 27.90 -12.81
C LEU A 200 -6.71 29.17 -13.63
N ILE A 201 -6.03 29.30 -14.77
CA ILE A 201 -6.11 30.49 -15.64
C ILE A 201 -7.56 30.77 -16.07
N PRO A 202 -8.33 29.80 -16.63
CA PRO A 202 -9.74 30.01 -16.94
C PRO A 202 -10.54 30.50 -15.74
N VAL A 203 -10.38 29.90 -14.55
CA VAL A 203 -11.13 30.32 -13.36
C VAL A 203 -10.87 31.79 -13.04
N VAL A 204 -9.59 32.20 -13.05
CA VAL A 204 -9.20 33.60 -12.77
C VAL A 204 -9.70 34.55 -13.86
N VAL A 205 -9.56 34.19 -15.14
CA VAL A 205 -9.99 35.02 -16.27
C VAL A 205 -11.51 35.23 -16.26
N PHE A 206 -12.28 34.18 -15.94
CA PHE A 206 -13.73 34.26 -15.85
C PHE A 206 -14.22 34.97 -14.57
N SER A 207 -13.45 34.90 -13.47
CA SER A 207 -13.81 35.54 -12.19
C SER A 207 -13.39 37.02 -12.10
N SER A 208 -12.33 37.46 -12.77
CA SER A 208 -11.72 38.79 -12.55
C SER A 208 -12.24 39.90 -13.47
N GLY A 209 -13.32 39.67 -14.23
CA GLY A 209 -13.89 40.67 -15.15
C GLY A 209 -13.08 40.88 -16.45
N LEU A 210 -11.92 40.23 -16.61
CA LEU A 210 -11.13 40.20 -17.85
C LEU A 210 -11.92 39.63 -19.05
N HIS A 211 -13.02 38.93 -18.76
CA HIS A 211 -14.04 38.50 -19.73
C HIS A 211 -14.49 39.63 -20.69
N LEU A 212 -14.48 40.90 -20.28
CA LEU A 212 -14.83 42.05 -21.13
C LEU A 212 -13.97 42.15 -22.41
N MET A 213 -12.69 41.77 -22.38
CA MET A 213 -11.81 41.81 -23.56
C MET A 213 -12.03 40.58 -24.46
N MET A 214 -12.28 39.42 -23.87
CA MET A 214 -12.52 38.15 -24.60
C MET A 214 -13.95 38.01 -25.14
N ARG A 215 -14.88 38.83 -24.61
CA ARG A 215 -16.27 38.93 -25.06
C ARG A 215 -16.38 39.19 -26.57
N ARG A 216 -15.48 39.99 -27.15
CA ARG A 216 -15.58 40.39 -28.57
C ARG A 216 -15.29 39.24 -29.54
N SER A 217 -14.40 38.32 -29.18
CA SER A 217 -13.99 37.20 -30.04
C SER A 217 -14.92 35.99 -29.89
N MET A 218 -15.42 35.71 -28.68
CA MET A 218 -16.20 34.50 -28.40
C MET A 218 -17.72 34.70 -28.59
N HIS A 219 -18.21 35.94 -28.54
CA HIS A 219 -19.62 36.30 -28.84
C HIS A 219 -20.02 36.01 -30.30
N GLN A 220 -19.05 35.83 -31.20
CA GLN A 220 -19.30 35.47 -32.60
C GLN A 220 -19.50 33.96 -32.81
N MET A 221 -19.16 33.12 -31.82
CA MET A 221 -19.22 31.66 -31.93
C MET A 221 -20.26 31.02 -31.00
N MET A 222 -20.53 31.61 -29.83
CA MET A 222 -21.56 31.14 -28.89
C MET A 222 -22.45 32.32 -28.48
N GLY A 223 -23.68 32.35 -28.98
CA GLY A 223 -24.63 33.47 -28.88
C GLY A 223 -24.71 34.13 -27.48
N GLY A 224 -24.74 35.46 -27.48
CA GLY A 224 -24.43 36.37 -26.36
C GLY A 224 -25.30 36.36 -25.09
N GLN A 225 -26.02 35.29 -24.77
CA GLN A 225 -26.92 35.24 -23.59
C GLN A 225 -26.46 34.32 -22.43
N TYR A 226 -25.35 33.58 -22.57
CA TYR A 226 -25.07 32.39 -21.74
C TYR A 226 -23.78 32.41 -20.89
N TYR A 227 -23.23 33.59 -20.59
CA TYR A 227 -21.97 33.70 -19.84
C TYR A 227 -22.19 33.79 -18.33
N ASN A 228 -22.38 32.65 -17.67
CA ASN A 228 -22.25 32.55 -16.22
C ASN A 228 -20.80 32.23 -15.82
N GLY A 229 -20.33 32.79 -14.70
CA GLY A 229 -18.97 32.58 -14.17
C GLY A 229 -18.58 31.12 -13.89
N THR A 230 -19.52 30.17 -14.03
CA THR A 230 -19.32 28.73 -13.86
C THR A 230 -18.58 28.05 -15.02
N MET A 231 -18.53 28.66 -16.21
CA MET A 231 -17.81 28.13 -17.38
C MET A 231 -16.31 27.96 -17.13
N GLY A 232 -15.70 28.85 -16.34
CA GLY A 232 -14.28 28.73 -15.96
C GLY A 232 -13.99 27.47 -15.15
N ILE A 233 -14.93 27.06 -14.29
CA ILE A 233 -14.80 25.85 -13.48
C ILE A 233 -14.87 24.59 -14.36
N SER A 234 -15.70 24.58 -15.40
CA SER A 234 -15.75 23.47 -16.35
C SER A 234 -14.44 23.29 -17.09
N TRP A 235 -13.87 24.37 -17.61
CA TRP A 235 -12.60 24.32 -18.32
C TRP A 235 -11.46 23.86 -17.40
N LEU A 236 -11.51 24.25 -16.12
CA LEU A 236 -10.61 23.69 -15.10
C LEU A 236 -10.73 22.17 -15.03
N PHE A 237 -11.94 21.60 -14.91
CA PHE A 237 -12.11 20.15 -14.86
C PHE A 237 -11.58 19.45 -16.12
N PHE A 238 -11.78 20.02 -17.32
CA PHE A 238 -11.23 19.48 -18.56
C PHE A 238 -9.70 19.45 -18.54
N LEU A 239 -9.04 20.57 -18.22
CA LEU A 239 -7.57 20.62 -18.20
C LEU A 239 -6.98 19.75 -17.09
N VAL A 240 -7.55 19.79 -15.88
CA VAL A 240 -7.09 18.96 -14.76
C VAL A 240 -7.30 17.48 -15.07
N SER A 241 -8.35 17.08 -15.79
CA SER A 241 -8.56 15.68 -16.18
C SER A 241 -7.40 15.12 -17.01
N VAL A 242 -6.82 15.92 -17.91
CA VAL A 242 -5.63 15.55 -18.67
C VAL A 242 -4.43 15.37 -17.74
N GLY A 243 -4.25 16.27 -16.77
CA GLY A 243 -3.18 16.15 -15.79
C GLY A 243 -3.30 14.91 -14.92
N VAL A 244 -4.50 14.61 -14.43
CA VAL A 244 -4.78 13.40 -13.63
C VAL A 244 -4.55 12.13 -14.45
N PHE A 245 -4.94 12.11 -15.73
CA PHE A 245 -4.61 10.99 -16.63
C PHE A 245 -3.11 10.72 -16.70
N LEU A 246 -2.29 11.77 -16.84
CA LEU A 246 -0.83 11.65 -16.90
C LEU A 246 -0.24 11.14 -15.58
N PHE A 247 -0.76 11.59 -14.43
CA PHE A 247 -0.33 11.10 -13.12
C PHE A 247 -0.67 9.63 -12.92
N ILE A 248 -1.88 9.19 -13.28
CA ILE A 248 -2.28 7.79 -13.18
C ILE A 248 -1.42 6.93 -14.13
N PHE A 249 -1.26 7.36 -15.37
CA PHE A 249 -0.47 6.65 -16.36
C PHE A 249 1.00 6.48 -15.91
N GLY A 250 1.64 7.58 -15.50
CA GLY A 250 3.02 7.55 -15.02
C GLY A 250 3.18 6.77 -13.71
N GLY A 251 2.28 6.99 -12.76
CA GLY A 251 2.32 6.42 -11.41
C GLY A 251 2.15 4.91 -11.40
N VAL A 252 1.15 4.37 -12.09
CA VAL A 252 0.89 2.92 -12.15
C VAL A 252 2.06 2.19 -12.81
N ILE A 253 2.58 2.71 -13.92
CA ILE A 253 3.72 2.09 -14.61
C ILE A 253 4.99 2.14 -13.74
N LYS A 254 5.31 3.29 -13.14
CA LYS A 254 6.47 3.42 -12.24
C LYS A 254 6.34 2.52 -11.01
N GLY A 255 5.14 2.40 -10.44
CA GLY A 255 4.84 1.46 -9.36
C GLY A 255 5.09 0.01 -9.76
N SER A 256 4.69 -0.39 -10.98
CA SER A 256 4.91 -1.75 -11.48
C SER A 256 6.39 -2.10 -11.67
N PHE A 257 7.22 -1.13 -12.10
CA PHE A 257 8.66 -1.30 -12.16
C PHE A 257 9.28 -1.46 -10.77
N ASN A 258 8.91 -0.59 -9.83
CA ASN A 258 9.41 -0.65 -8.46
C ASN A 258 9.07 -2.00 -7.80
N LYS A 259 7.86 -2.53 -8.01
CA LYS A 259 7.46 -3.85 -7.49
C LYS A 259 8.38 -4.97 -8.00
N LEU A 260 8.68 -5.00 -9.30
CA LEU A 260 9.56 -6.03 -9.88
C LEU A 260 11.05 -5.87 -9.54
N LEU A 261 11.52 -4.65 -9.28
CA LEU A 261 12.93 -4.39 -9.02
C LEU A 261 13.30 -4.54 -7.54
N ASN A 262 12.45 -4.00 -6.66
CA ASN A 262 12.74 -3.94 -5.23
C ASN A 262 12.36 -5.22 -4.49
N GLU A 263 11.34 -5.95 -4.94
CA GLU A 263 10.95 -7.21 -4.29
C GLU A 263 11.82 -8.36 -4.82
N THR A 264 12.29 -9.24 -3.93
CA THR A 264 12.96 -10.50 -4.36
C THR A 264 11.94 -11.57 -4.73
N TYR A 265 10.73 -11.46 -4.18
CA TYR A 265 9.61 -12.36 -4.41
C TYR A 265 8.40 -11.58 -4.85
N PHE A 266 7.62 -12.12 -5.76
CA PHE A 266 6.38 -11.50 -6.16
C PHE A 266 5.29 -11.88 -5.14
N TYR A 267 5.04 -11.00 -4.16
CA TYR A 267 3.96 -11.20 -3.20
C TYR A 267 2.66 -10.60 -3.75
N SER A 268 1.63 -11.44 -3.82
CA SER A 268 0.27 -10.95 -4.08
C SER A 268 -0.32 -10.44 -2.78
N GLU A 269 -0.66 -9.15 -2.71
CA GLU A 269 -1.20 -8.52 -1.49
C GLU A 269 -2.56 -9.13 -1.06
N HIS A 270 -3.19 -9.92 -1.94
CA HIS A 270 -4.51 -10.53 -1.73
C HIS A 270 -4.45 -12.00 -1.29
N VAL A 271 -3.26 -12.59 -1.25
CA VAL A 271 -3.02 -13.91 -0.68
C VAL A 271 -2.16 -13.63 0.54
N GLY A 272 -2.72 -13.74 1.74
CA GLY A 272 -2.05 -13.39 2.99
C GLY A 272 -0.61 -13.91 3.06
N HIS A 273 0.24 -13.20 3.80
CA HIS A 273 1.65 -13.54 4.00
C HIS A 273 1.83 -15.06 4.16
N PRO A 274 2.66 -15.72 3.35
CA PRO A 274 3.11 -17.05 3.71
C PRO A 274 3.79 -16.94 5.07
N GLU A 275 3.47 -17.88 5.96
CA GLU A 275 4.02 -18.01 7.32
C GLU A 275 5.56 -18.20 7.33
N TYR A 276 6.17 -18.29 6.14
CA TYR A 276 7.60 -18.50 5.89
C TYR A 276 8.23 -17.50 4.91
N ALA A 277 7.58 -16.36 4.62
CA ALA A 277 8.27 -15.28 3.91
C ALA A 277 9.33 -14.67 4.83
N PRO A 278 10.65 -14.67 4.50
CA PRO A 278 11.59 -13.86 5.25
C PRO A 278 11.09 -12.42 5.17
N GLN A 279 10.78 -11.84 6.32
CA GLN A 279 10.30 -10.47 6.44
C GLN A 279 11.35 -9.57 5.79
N GLN A 280 11.13 -9.23 4.52
CA GLN A 280 11.87 -8.17 3.88
C GLN A 280 11.39 -6.91 4.57
N THR A 281 12.27 -6.39 5.41
CA THR A 281 12.24 -5.06 6.00
C THR A 281 11.95 -4.04 4.90
N LYS A 282 10.66 -3.81 4.64
CA LYS A 282 10.20 -2.58 3.99
C LYS A 282 10.54 -1.48 4.97
N THR A 283 11.66 -0.82 4.70
CA THR A 283 11.98 0.52 5.19
C THR A 283 10.97 1.49 4.57
N GLU A 284 9.71 1.39 4.98
CA GLU A 284 8.73 2.46 4.86
C GLU A 284 8.21 2.75 6.25
N GLU A 285 8.41 4.00 6.65
CA GLU A 285 8.08 4.57 7.94
C GLU A 285 6.59 4.37 8.27
N GLY A 286 6.32 3.38 9.11
CA GLY A 286 5.05 3.15 9.76
C GLY A 286 5.27 2.06 10.81
N PRO A 287 4.90 2.26 12.08
CA PRO A 287 5.19 1.31 13.15
C PRO A 287 4.37 0.04 12.95
N VAL A 288 4.94 -0.93 12.23
CA VAL A 288 4.49 -2.32 12.20
C VAL A 288 5.11 -3.00 13.42
N GLY A 289 4.27 -3.50 14.33
CA GLY A 289 4.78 -4.28 15.45
C GLY A 289 3.82 -4.55 16.60
N ASN A 290 2.51 -4.31 16.49
CA ASN A 290 1.60 -4.74 17.55
C ASN A 290 0.21 -5.10 17.00
N PRO A 291 -0.32 -6.33 17.19
CA PRO A 291 -1.69 -6.68 16.83
C PRO A 291 -2.70 -5.72 17.49
N VAL A 292 -2.34 -5.14 18.63
CA VAL A 292 -3.10 -4.12 19.35
C VAL A 292 -3.23 -2.82 18.54
N GLY A 293 -2.20 -2.40 17.81
CA GLY A 293 -2.22 -1.18 16.99
C GLY A 293 -3.18 -1.28 15.79
N ALA A 294 -3.23 -2.46 15.16
CA ALA A 294 -4.16 -2.74 14.06
C ALA A 294 -5.63 -2.82 14.52
N ILE A 295 -5.87 -3.39 15.71
CA ILE A 295 -7.20 -3.43 16.34
C ILE A 295 -7.66 -2.02 16.73
N ILE A 296 -6.76 -1.18 17.24
CA ILE A 296 -7.10 0.21 17.57
C ILE A 296 -7.44 0.99 16.29
N ALA A 297 -6.67 0.82 15.21
CA ALA A 297 -6.95 1.48 13.94
C ALA A 297 -8.33 1.10 13.37
N SER A 298 -8.69 -0.19 13.43
CA SER A 298 -9.96 -0.70 12.90
C SER A 298 -11.19 -0.23 13.67
N VAL A 299 -11.04 0.14 14.95
CA VAL A 299 -12.13 0.67 15.79
C VAL A 299 -12.13 2.21 15.79
N TYR A 300 -10.96 2.84 15.84
CA TYR A 300 -10.80 4.28 15.98
C TYR A 300 -11.35 5.05 14.77
N TRP A 301 -11.00 4.65 13.55
CA TRP A 301 -11.41 5.37 12.34
C TRP A 301 -12.93 5.33 12.10
N PRO A 302 -13.62 4.18 12.21
CA PRO A 302 -15.08 4.14 12.12
C PRO A 302 -15.77 4.97 13.21
N LEU A 303 -15.22 5.01 14.43
CA LEU A 303 -15.76 5.80 15.53
C LEU A 303 -15.61 7.31 15.28
N VAL A 304 -14.45 7.75 14.76
CA VAL A 304 -14.21 9.13 14.33
C VAL A 304 -15.18 9.53 13.21
N VAL A 305 -15.40 8.64 12.24
CA VAL A 305 -16.37 8.87 11.15
C VAL A 305 -17.80 8.95 11.71
N ALA A 306 -18.19 8.07 12.63
CA ALA A 306 -19.50 8.10 13.27
C ALA A 306 -19.72 9.38 14.07
N LEU A 307 -18.71 9.83 14.82
CA LEU A 307 -18.72 11.08 15.57
C LEU A 307 -18.79 12.29 14.63
N TYR A 308 -18.01 12.28 13.54
CA TYR A 308 -18.07 13.30 12.49
C TYR A 308 -19.46 13.41 11.89
N LEU A 309 -20.08 12.28 11.52
CA LEU A 309 -21.43 12.27 10.95
C LEU A 309 -22.45 12.76 11.99
N PHE A 310 -22.39 12.27 13.22
CA PHE A 310 -23.31 12.69 14.29
C PHE A 310 -23.25 14.20 14.53
N ILE A 311 -22.06 14.76 14.69
CA ILE A 311 -21.86 16.20 14.89
C ILE A 311 -22.30 16.98 13.65
N SER A 312 -21.96 16.51 12.45
CA SER A 312 -22.33 17.18 11.19
C SER A 312 -23.84 17.22 10.97
N PHE A 313 -24.57 16.17 11.35
CA PHE A 313 -26.03 16.14 11.24
C PHE A 313 -26.74 16.93 12.33
N VAL A 314 -26.23 16.94 13.57
CA VAL A 314 -26.85 17.67 14.70
C VAL A 314 -26.62 19.18 14.60
N LEU A 315 -25.41 19.62 14.25
CA LEU A 315 -25.08 21.04 14.14
C LEU A 315 -25.38 21.63 12.75
N GLY A 316 -25.55 20.79 11.73
CA GLY A 316 -25.81 21.22 10.35
C GLY A 316 -24.65 21.98 9.70
N ASP A 317 -23.52 22.15 10.39
CA ASP A 317 -22.40 22.98 9.96
C ASP A 317 -21.23 22.11 9.45
N TRP A 318 -21.40 21.65 8.21
CA TRP A 318 -20.43 20.83 7.47
C TRP A 318 -19.12 21.57 7.18
N ARG A 319 -19.09 22.91 7.36
CA ARG A 319 -17.93 23.75 7.06
C ARG A 319 -16.82 23.60 8.09
N PHE A 320 -17.15 23.31 9.35
CA PHE A 320 -16.17 23.15 10.43
C PHE A 320 -16.03 21.71 10.93
N SER A 321 -17.01 20.85 10.66
CA SER A 321 -16.99 19.48 11.17
C SER A 321 -15.81 18.63 10.65
N TRP A 322 -15.24 18.96 9.49
CA TRP A 322 -14.07 18.26 8.97
C TRP A 322 -12.81 18.45 9.83
N LEU A 323 -12.76 19.47 10.70
CA LEU A 323 -11.65 19.67 11.66
C LEU A 323 -11.51 18.49 12.63
N ILE A 324 -12.57 17.71 12.83
CA ILE A 324 -12.54 16.47 13.62
C ILE A 324 -11.46 15.51 13.09
N PHE A 325 -11.29 15.41 11.76
CA PHE A 325 -10.26 14.55 11.18
C PHE A 325 -8.84 15.04 11.49
N MET A 326 -8.63 16.36 11.52
CA MET A 326 -7.34 16.96 11.84
C MET A 326 -6.94 16.65 13.28
N PHE A 327 -7.86 16.80 14.24
CA PHE A 327 -7.60 16.42 15.64
C PHE A 327 -7.48 14.91 15.81
N ALA A 328 -8.31 14.12 15.12
CA ALA A 328 -8.28 12.67 15.20
C ALA A 328 -6.92 12.08 14.79
N GLY A 329 -6.25 12.65 13.78
CA GLY A 329 -4.90 12.21 13.41
C GLY A 329 -3.86 12.44 14.53
N ILE A 330 -3.94 13.57 15.23
CA ILE A 330 -3.02 13.90 16.34
C ILE A 330 -3.25 12.97 17.54
N PHE A 331 -4.51 12.74 17.89
CA PHE A 331 -4.88 11.83 18.98
C PHE A 331 -4.49 10.38 18.66
N TYR A 332 -4.64 9.94 17.41
CA TYR A 332 -4.25 8.60 16.99
C TYR A 332 -2.76 8.32 17.24
N ASN A 333 -1.89 9.25 16.82
CA ASN A 333 -0.45 9.13 17.03
C ASN A 333 -0.07 9.15 18.51
N THR A 334 -0.78 9.92 19.33
CA THR A 334 -0.54 10.00 20.78
C THR A 334 -0.95 8.71 21.49
N ILE A 335 -2.09 8.12 21.10
CA ILE A 335 -2.57 6.84 21.61
C ILE A 335 -1.60 5.72 21.25
N GLN A 336 -1.13 5.66 20.00
CA GLN A 336 -0.12 4.68 19.59
C GLN A 336 1.21 4.87 20.34
N ALA A 337 1.67 6.11 20.52
CA ALA A 337 2.92 6.40 21.22
C ALA A 337 2.87 6.02 22.72
N PHE A 338 1.71 6.17 23.38
CA PHE A 338 1.55 5.80 24.78
C PHE A 338 1.52 4.27 24.97
N LEU A 339 0.89 3.55 24.05
CA LEU A 339 0.81 2.09 24.05
C LEU A 339 2.12 1.39 23.64
N HIS A 340 3.05 2.08 23.02
CA HIS A 340 4.39 1.54 22.74
C HIS A 340 5.33 1.65 23.96
N LYS A 341 4.93 2.39 25.00
CA LYS A 341 5.74 2.65 26.19
C LYS A 341 5.42 1.73 27.38
N HIS A 342 4.36 0.94 27.26
CA HIS A 342 3.92 -0.08 28.22
C HIS A 342 3.75 -1.41 27.47
#